data_AF-A0A523JM90-F1
#
_entry.id   AF-A0A523JM90-F1
#
_cell.length_a   1.000
_cell.length_b   1.000
_cell.length_c   1.000
_cell.angle_alpha   90.00
_cell.angle_beta   90.00
_cell.angle_gamma   90.00
#
_symmetry.space_group_name_H-M   'P 1'
#
loop_
_entity.id
_entity.type
_entity.pdbx_description
1 polymer ?
#
loop_
_entity_poly.entity_id
_entity_poly.type
_entity_poly.pdbx_seq_one_letter_code
_entity_poly.pdbx_strand_id
1 'polypeptide(L)'
;ERNKAFWLMMATAAFGAMFVSMQAFEWTKLIVEEGVRPWSNPMGAAQFGATFFMITGFHGLHVSVGVIYLVVIGRRVRSGFYDRTRGNYEMVEITGLYWHFVDLVWVFIFAFFYLW
;
A
#
# COMPACT_ATOMS: atom_id res chain seq x y z
N GLU A 1 0.58 25.50 -9.18
CA GLU A 1 1.56 24.44 -8.90
C GLU A 1 1.30 23.71 -7.57
N ARG A 2 1.66 24.26 -6.40
CA ARG A 2 1.66 23.52 -5.12
C ARG A 2 0.32 22.93 -4.65
N ASN A 3 -0.79 23.65 -4.85
CA ASN A 3 -2.12 23.10 -4.53
C ASN A 3 -2.51 21.92 -5.43
N LYS A 4 -2.10 21.94 -6.71
CA LYS A 4 -2.37 20.82 -7.63
C LYS A 4 -1.58 19.59 -7.19
N ALA A 5 -0.29 19.75 -6.90
CA ALA A 5 0.55 18.67 -6.39
C ALA A 5 0.00 18.07 -5.09
N PHE A 6 -0.43 18.91 -4.14
CA PHE A 6 -1.08 18.44 -2.92
C PHE A 6 -2.30 17.56 -3.20
N TRP A 7 -3.23 18.04 -4.04
CA TRP A 7 -4.44 17.29 -4.35
C TRP A 7 -4.16 15.97 -5.07
N LEU A 8 -3.19 15.94 -5.97
CA LEU A 8 -2.75 14.71 -6.63
C LEU A 8 -2.18 13.70 -5.62
N MET A 9 -1.31 14.15 -4.71
CA MET A 9 -0.77 13.27 -3.67
C MET A 9 -1.86 12.73 -2.72
N MET A 10 -2.87 13.55 -2.39
CA MET A 10 -3.99 13.10 -1.58
C MET A 10 -4.88 12.11 -2.33
N ALA A 11 -5.08 12.30 -3.64
CA ALA A 11 -5.78 11.33 -4.46
C ALA A 11 -5.04 9.98 -4.49
N THR A 12 -3.72 9.98 -4.67
CA THR A 12 -2.90 8.75 -4.61
C THR A 12 -3.01 8.07 -3.24
N ALA A 13 -2.93 8.85 -2.14
CA ALA A 13 -3.09 8.31 -0.79
C ALA A 13 -4.49 7.71 -0.56
N ALA A 14 -5.55 8.32 -1.12
CA ALA A 14 -6.90 7.81 -1.03
C ALA A 14 -7.07 6.48 -1.78
N PHE A 15 -6.50 6.36 -2.99
CA PHE A 15 -6.48 5.08 -3.72
C PHE A 15 -5.70 4.00 -2.96
N GLY A 16 -4.58 4.36 -2.34
CA GLY A 16 -3.84 3.45 -1.46
C GLY A 16 -4.64 2.98 -0.23
N ALA A 17 -5.38 3.88 0.41
CA ALA A 17 -6.24 3.54 1.54
C ALA A 17 -7.42 2.64 1.11
N MET A 18 -8.01 2.92 -0.06
CA MET A 18 -9.04 2.07 -0.66
C MET A 18 -8.50 0.66 -0.93
N PHE A 19 -7.29 0.55 -1.48
CA PHE A 19 -6.63 -0.71 -1.73
C PHE A 19 -6.44 -1.54 -0.44
N VAL A 20 -5.91 -0.95 0.63
CA VAL A 20 -5.75 -1.64 1.93
C VAL A 20 -7.11 -2.06 2.51
N SER A 21 -8.14 -1.25 2.32
CA SER A 21 -9.50 -1.57 2.78
C SER A 21 -10.09 -2.77 2.03
N MET A 22 -9.87 -2.84 0.71
CA MET A 22 -10.27 -3.99 -0.11
C MET A 22 -9.52 -5.26 0.31
N GLN A 23 -8.21 -5.16 0.59
CA GLN A 23 -7.41 -6.27 1.09
C GLN A 23 -7.94 -6.80 2.43
N ALA A 24 -8.31 -5.90 3.35
CA ALA A 24 -8.89 -6.28 4.64
C ALA A 24 -10.27 -6.95 4.49
N PHE A 25 -11.09 -6.48 3.54
CA PHE A 25 -12.38 -7.10 3.22
C PHE A 25 -12.20 -8.53 2.69
N GLU A 26 -11.27 -8.72 1.76
CA GLU A 26 -10.94 -10.03 1.21
C GLU A 26 -10.45 -10.99 2.30
N TRP A 27 -9.51 -10.56 3.15
CA TRP A 27 -9.05 -11.37 4.29
C TRP A 27 -10.19 -11.77 5.22
N THR A 28 -11.11 -10.85 5.50
CA THR A 28 -12.27 -11.14 6.34
C THR A 28 -13.12 -12.23 5.70
N LYS A 29 -13.38 -12.13 4.40
CA LYS A 29 -14.13 -13.15 3.64
C LYS A 29 -13.43 -14.51 3.68
N LEU A 30 -12.13 -14.56 3.39
CA LEU A 30 -11.34 -15.79 3.39
C LEU A 30 -11.31 -16.48 4.77
N ILE A 31 -11.18 -15.70 5.84
CA ILE A 31 -11.08 -16.23 7.21
C ILE A 31 -12.44 -16.66 7.77
N VAL A 32 -13.49 -15.87 7.52
CA VAL A 32 -14.82 -16.04 8.12
C VAL A 32 -15.70 -16.97 7.30
N GLU A 33 -15.71 -16.83 5.97
CA GLU A 33 -16.58 -17.62 5.08
C GLU A 33 -15.90 -18.90 4.60
N GLU A 34 -14.64 -18.80 4.17
CA GLU A 34 -13.92 -19.93 3.58
C GLU A 34 -13.05 -20.71 4.59
N GLY A 35 -12.86 -20.17 5.80
CA GLY A 35 -12.10 -20.82 6.87
C GLY A 35 -10.58 -20.89 6.62
N VAL A 36 -10.07 -20.19 5.61
CA VAL A 36 -8.64 -20.13 5.28
C VAL A 36 -7.95 -19.22 6.29
N ARG A 37 -7.07 -19.81 7.09
CA ARG A 37 -6.30 -19.13 8.15
C ARG A 37 -4.81 -19.37 7.92
N PRO A 38 -3.92 -18.52 8.49
CA PRO A 38 -2.48 -18.70 8.38
C PRO A 38 -1.98 -20.07 8.90
N TRP A 39 -2.70 -20.70 9.82
CA TRP A 39 -2.34 -22.00 10.42
C TRP A 39 -3.24 -23.15 9.96
N SER A 40 -4.32 -22.89 9.22
CA SER A 40 -5.26 -23.93 8.78
C SER A 40 -5.90 -23.52 7.47
N ASN A 41 -5.74 -24.33 6.42
CA ASN A 41 -6.36 -24.09 5.13
C ASN A 41 -7.25 -25.29 4.76
N PRO A 42 -8.59 -25.15 4.72
CA PRO A 42 -9.48 -26.23 4.30
C PRO A 42 -9.46 -26.49 2.78
N MET A 43 -8.93 -25.56 1.97
CA MET A 43 -8.90 -25.65 0.50
C MET A 43 -7.60 -26.22 -0.08
N GLY A 44 -6.62 -26.59 0.76
CA GLY A 44 -5.34 -27.11 0.27
C GLY A 44 -4.28 -27.20 1.36
N ALA A 45 -3.01 -27.05 0.97
CA ALA A 45 -1.91 -27.10 1.93
C ALA A 45 -2.00 -25.93 2.93
N ALA A 46 -1.84 -26.22 4.23
CA ALA A 46 -1.78 -25.19 5.28
C ALA A 46 -0.64 -24.18 5.04
N GLN A 47 0.46 -24.63 4.44
CA GLN A 47 1.60 -23.81 4.03
C GLN A 47 1.23 -22.69 3.04
N PHE A 48 0.25 -22.94 2.15
CA PHE A 48 -0.22 -21.94 1.19
C PHE A 48 -0.89 -20.77 1.92
N GLY A 49 -1.82 -21.06 2.83
CA GLY A 49 -2.47 -20.03 3.65
C GLY A 49 -1.46 -19.22 4.46
N ALA A 50 -0.51 -19.88 5.13
CA ALA A 50 0.57 -19.22 5.87
C ALA A 50 1.36 -18.23 5.00
N THR A 51 1.78 -18.69 3.81
CA THR A 51 2.63 -17.91 2.89
C THR A 51 1.84 -16.75 2.26
N PHE A 52 0.60 -17.00 1.85
CA PHE A 52 -0.31 -15.99 1.30
C PHE A 52 -0.53 -14.85 2.29
N PHE A 53 -0.97 -15.15 3.52
CA PHE A 53 -1.24 -14.12 4.53
C PHE A 53 0.03 -13.39 4.98
N MET A 54 1.18 -14.07 5.03
CA MET A 54 2.45 -13.42 5.39
C MET A 54 2.91 -12.43 4.31
N ILE A 55 2.93 -12.84 3.04
CA ILE A 55 3.39 -11.98 1.93
C ILE A 55 2.43 -10.83 1.69
N THR A 56 1.13 -11.12 1.54
CA THR A 56 0.11 -10.08 1.32
C THR A 56 -0.04 -9.16 2.53
N GLY A 57 0.11 -9.68 3.75
CA GLY A 57 0.06 -8.89 4.97
C GLY A 57 1.25 -7.95 5.13
N PHE A 58 2.47 -8.44 4.89
CA PHE A 58 3.68 -7.61 4.90
C PHE A 58 3.62 -6.53 3.84
N HIS A 59 3.12 -6.87 2.65
CA HIS A 59 2.89 -5.89 1.59
C HIS A 59 1.84 -4.85 1.99
N GLY A 60 0.69 -5.26 2.55
CA GLY A 60 -0.34 -4.35 3.04
C GLY A 60 0.16 -3.39 4.13
N LEU A 61 1.11 -3.83 4.97
CA LEU A 61 1.81 -2.97 5.91
C LEU A 61 2.64 -1.90 5.18
N HIS A 62 3.40 -2.27 4.14
CA HIS A 62 4.18 -1.31 3.34
C HIS A 62 3.28 -0.27 2.66
N VAL A 63 2.16 -0.70 2.08
CA VAL A 63 1.18 0.22 1.49
C VAL A 63 0.63 1.18 2.55
N SER A 64 0.27 0.68 3.74
CA SER A 64 -0.25 1.51 4.83
C SER A 64 0.76 2.57 5.29
N VAL A 65 2.03 2.19 5.44
CA VAL A 65 3.12 3.13 5.75
C VAL A 65 3.30 4.15 4.61
N GLY A 66 3.22 3.71 3.36
CA GLY A 66 3.28 4.58 2.18
C GLY A 66 2.16 5.61 2.13
N VAL A 67 0.93 5.22 2.47
CA VAL A 67 -0.23 6.14 2.53
C VAL A 67 0.01 7.21 3.59
N ILE A 68 0.47 6.81 4.79
CA ILE A 68 0.83 7.77 5.86
C ILE A 68 1.92 8.72 5.37
N TYR A 69 2.94 8.20 4.68
CA TYR A 69 4.05 8.99 4.21
C TYR A 69 3.63 10.01 3.13
N LEU A 70 2.81 9.59 2.15
CA LEU A 70 2.20 10.48 1.15
C LEU A 70 1.36 11.59 1.78
N VAL A 71 0.56 11.27 2.81
CA VAL A 71 -0.25 12.26 3.54
C VAL A 71 0.64 13.28 4.24
N VAL A 72 1.70 12.84 4.91
CA VAL A 72 2.65 13.72 5.62
C VAL A 72 3.39 14.63 4.65
N ILE A 73 3.94 14.08 3.57
CA ILE A 73 4.68 14.87 2.56
C ILE A 73 3.75 15.83 1.84
N GLY A 74 2.54 15.39 1.44
CA GLY A 74 1.55 16.27 0.83
C GLY A 74 1.23 17.47 1.73
N ARG A 75 1.01 17.26 3.03
CA ARG A 75 0.81 18.36 3.99
C ARG A 75 2.00 19.31 4.08
N ARG A 76 3.24 18.79 4.05
CA ARG A 76 4.47 19.61 4.03
C ARG A 76 4.64 20.40 2.73
N VAL A 77 4.24 19.82 1.58
CA VAL A 77 4.20 20.53 0.30
C VAL A 77 3.20 21.68 0.34
N ARG A 78 2.03 21.49 0.95
CA ARG A 78 1.00 22.54 1.11
C ARG A 78 1.38 23.64 2.11
N SER A 79 2.17 23.34 3.15
CA SER A 79 2.64 24.36 4.11
C SER A 79 3.75 25.27 3.57
N GLY A 80 4.36 24.90 2.44
CA GLY A 80 5.43 25.68 1.80
C GLY A 80 6.77 25.48 2.49
N PHE A 81 6.92 24.37 3.21
CA PHE A 81 8.15 24.00 3.90
C PHE A 81 9.33 23.94 2.94
N TYR A 82 9.17 23.27 1.78
CA TYR A 82 10.23 23.08 0.80
C TYR A 82 10.63 24.35 0.04
N ASP A 83 9.71 25.32 -0.12
CA ASP A 83 10.03 26.63 -0.71
C ASP A 83 10.93 27.47 0.21
N ARG A 84 10.83 27.29 1.54
CA ARG A 84 11.63 28.02 2.52
C ARG A 84 13.02 27.42 2.74
N THR A 85 13.21 26.13 2.43
CA THR A 85 14.43 25.37 2.73
C THR A 85 15.33 25.15 1.50
N ARG A 86 15.29 26.04 0.50
CA ARG A 86 16.06 25.94 -0.77
C ARG A 86 15.70 24.73 -1.66
N GLY A 87 14.41 24.48 -1.91
CA GLY A 87 14.01 23.68 -3.08
C GLY A 87 14.40 22.19 -3.05
N ASN A 88 14.64 21.61 -1.88
CA ASN A 88 14.85 20.17 -1.73
C ASN A 88 13.54 19.38 -1.92
N TYR A 89 13.09 19.29 -3.17
CA TYR A 89 12.00 18.40 -3.62
C TYR A 89 12.41 16.91 -3.62
N GLU A 90 13.67 16.61 -3.33
CA GLU A 90 14.23 15.26 -3.17
C GLU A 90 13.35 14.36 -2.29
N MET A 91 12.80 14.88 -1.19
CA MET A 91 11.91 14.12 -0.32
C MET A 91 10.61 13.69 -0.99
N VAL A 92 10.08 14.50 -1.92
CA VAL A 92 8.88 14.16 -2.70
C VAL A 92 9.22 13.06 -3.72
N GLU A 93 10.39 13.14 -4.35
CA GLU A 93 10.88 12.15 -5.32
C GLU A 93 11.14 10.80 -4.66
N ILE A 94 11.84 10.77 -3.51
CA ILE A 94 12.07 9.55 -2.73
C ILE A 94 10.74 8.91 -2.31
N THR A 95 9.76 9.73 -1.90
CA THR A 95 8.43 9.24 -1.54
C THR A 95 7.69 8.65 -2.74
N GLY A 96 7.80 9.27 -3.91
CA GLY A 96 7.24 8.75 -5.16
C GLY A 96 7.89 7.43 -5.58
N LEU A 97 9.23 7.34 -5.51
CA LEU A 97 9.99 6.12 -5.79
C LEU A 97 9.58 4.98 -4.85
N TYR A 98 9.42 5.27 -3.55
CA TYR A 98 8.92 4.29 -2.58
C TYR A 98 7.52 3.80 -2.96
N TRP A 99 6.60 4.72 -3.31
CA TRP A 99 5.24 4.34 -3.68
C TRP A 99 5.21 3.46 -4.94
N HIS A 100 5.96 3.83 -5.97
CA HIS A 100 6.07 3.03 -7.20
C HIS A 100 6.73 1.67 -6.97
N PHE A 101 7.73 1.59 -6.09
CA PHE A 101 8.32 0.32 -5.72
C PHE A 101 7.30 -0.62 -5.07
N VAL A 102 6.51 -0.11 -4.12
CA VAL A 102 5.44 -0.89 -3.48
C VAL A 102 4.43 -1.35 -4.53
N ASP A 103 3.96 -0.46 -5.42
CA ASP A 103 3.03 -0.80 -6.50
C ASP A 103 3.56 -1.94 -7.40
N LEU A 104 4.84 -1.87 -7.78
CA LEU A 104 5.49 -2.89 -8.61
C LEU A 104 5.54 -4.26 -7.91
N VAL A 105 5.84 -4.28 -6.61
CA VAL A 105 5.81 -5.51 -5.80
C VAL A 105 4.41 -6.13 -5.80
N TRP A 106 3.35 -5.31 -5.75
CA TRP A 106 1.98 -5.83 -5.78
C TRP A 106 1.66 -6.55 -7.09
N VAL A 107 2.10 -6.02 -8.24
CA VAL A 107 1.87 -6.65 -9.55
C VAL A 107 2.43 -8.08 -9.57
N PHE A 108 3.60 -8.31 -8.97
CA PHE A 108 4.16 -9.65 -8.84
C PHE A 108 3.35 -10.55 -7.89
N ILE A 109 2.95 -10.04 -6.71
CA ILE A 109 2.11 -10.80 -5.77
C ILE A 109 0.80 -11.21 -6.44
N PHE A 110 0.16 -10.29 -7.14
CA PHE A 110 -1.09 -10.56 -7.86
C PHE A 110 -0.90 -11.66 -8.92
N ALA A 111 0.17 -11.58 -9.72
CA ALA A 111 0.46 -12.58 -10.74
C ALA A 111 0.66 -13.99 -10.16
N PHE A 112 1.36 -14.14 -9.04
CA PHE A 112 1.65 -15.46 -8.46
C PHE A 112 0.51 -16.07 -7.65
N PHE A 113 -0.31 -15.26 -6.98
CA PHE A 113 -1.36 -15.78 -6.08
C PHE A 113 -2.76 -15.76 -6.67
N TYR A 114 -3.03 -14.92 -7.68
CA TYR A 114 -4.37 -14.78 -8.27
C TYR A 114 -4.48 -15.29 -9.71
N LEU A 115 -3.40 -15.25 -10.50
CA LEU A 115 -3.44 -15.67 -11.92
C LEU A 115 -2.89 -17.07 -12.17
N TRP A 116 -2.14 -17.64 -11.23
CA TRP A 116 -1.58 -18.99 -11.28
C TRP A 116 -2.41 -19.93 -10.43
#